data_AF-A0A382UDD2-F1
#
_entry.id   AF-A0A382UDD2-F1
#
_cell.length_a   1.000
_cell.length_b   1.000
_cell.length_c   1.000
_cell.angle_alpha   90.00
_cell.angle_beta   90.00
_cell.angle_gamma   90.00
#
_symmetry.space_group_name_H-M   'P 1'
#
loop_
_entity.id
_entity.type
_entity.pdbx_description
1 polymer ?
#
loop_
_entity_poly.entity_id
_entity_poly.type
_entity_poly.pdbx_seq_one_letter_code
_entity_poly.pdbx_strand_id
1 'polypeptide(L)'
;MVKLDFEEILVKNKVKEKLKQGKAVMGALVTVNDPLTLHVMANAGFDYLLVDTQHSVIGTDTLFSIIKGLNPTESEVIVRVIWNDRA
;
A
#
# COMPACT_ATOMS: atom_id res chain seq x y z
N MET A 1 -7.01 -2.35 -33.31
CA MET A 1 -7.71 -2.08 -32.04
C MET A 1 -7.41 -3.23 -31.11
N VAL A 2 -6.48 -3.05 -30.17
CA VAL A 2 -6.11 -4.10 -29.20
C VAL A 2 -7.28 -4.23 -28.22
N LYS A 3 -7.93 -5.38 -28.18
CA LYS A 3 -8.82 -5.73 -27.08
C LYS A 3 -7.91 -6.13 -25.93
N LEU A 4 -7.75 -5.24 -24.95
CA LEU A 4 -7.18 -5.62 -23.66
C LEU A 4 -8.28 -6.41 -22.94
N ASP A 5 -7.98 -7.65 -22.57
CA ASP A 5 -8.90 -8.44 -21.75
C ASP A 5 -8.97 -7.79 -20.36
N PHE A 6 -10.17 -7.64 -19.81
CA PHE A 6 -10.36 -7.03 -18.48
C PHE A 6 -9.61 -7.79 -17.36
N GLU A 7 -9.34 -9.08 -17.57
CA GLU A 7 -8.47 -9.91 -16.73
C GLU A 7 -7.00 -9.46 -16.75
N GLU A 8 -6.49 -8.92 -17.86
CA GLU A 8 -5.11 -8.40 -17.96
C GLU A 8 -4.92 -7.07 -17.20
N ILE A 9 -6.01 -6.34 -16.93
CA ILE A 9 -6.00 -5.04 -16.23
C ILE A 9 -6.19 -5.20 -14.71
N LEU A 10 -6.58 -6.40 -14.24
CA LEU A 10 -6.76 -6.66 -12.81
C LEU A 10 -5.41 -6.63 -12.09
N VAL A 11 -5.17 -5.55 -11.34
CA VAL A 11 -4.08 -5.47 -10.36
C VAL A 11 -4.29 -6.60 -9.36
N LYS A 12 -3.43 -7.64 -9.44
CA LYS A 12 -3.42 -8.72 -8.45
C LYS A 12 -3.08 -8.14 -7.09
N ASN A 13 -3.91 -8.44 -6.10
CA ASN A 13 -3.68 -8.07 -4.70
C ASN A 13 -3.27 -9.31 -3.92
N LYS A 14 -1.96 -9.48 -3.74
CA LYS A 14 -1.35 -10.68 -3.14
C LYS A 14 -1.81 -10.88 -1.69
N VAL A 15 -2.01 -9.79 -0.94
CA VAL A 15 -2.48 -9.84 0.45
C VAL A 15 -3.90 -10.38 0.52
N LYS A 16 -4.81 -9.89 -0.31
CA LYS A 16 -6.20 -10.38 -0.38
C LYS A 16 -6.26 -11.85 -0.73
N GLU A 17 -5.41 -12.32 -1.65
CA GLU A 17 -5.30 -13.74 -2.01
C GLU A 17 -4.79 -14.58 -0.83
N LYS A 18 -3.71 -14.18 -0.16
CA LYS A 18 -3.17 -14.87 1.02
C LYS A 18 -4.20 -14.98 2.14
N LEU A 19 -4.88 -13.88 2.45
CA LEU A 19 -5.93 -13.84 3.49
C LEU A 19 -7.11 -14.78 3.15
N LYS A 20 -7.56 -14.81 1.89
CA LYS A 20 -8.62 -15.76 1.45
C LYS A 20 -8.21 -17.23 1.59
N GLN A 21 -6.91 -17.52 1.53
CA GLN A 21 -6.36 -18.86 1.73
C GLN A 21 -6.11 -19.19 3.21
N GLY A 22 -6.48 -18.29 4.14
CA GLY A 22 -6.21 -18.47 5.58
C GLY A 22 -4.73 -18.36 5.95
N LYS A 23 -3.90 -17.78 5.07
CA LYS A 23 -2.47 -17.58 5.34
C LYS A 23 -2.25 -16.28 6.11
N ALA A 24 -1.29 -16.30 7.03
CA ALA A 24 -0.82 -15.11 7.71
C ALA A 24 -0.16 -14.14 6.72
N VAL A 25 -0.24 -12.84 7.02
CA VAL A 25 0.43 -11.77 6.30
C VAL A 25 1.13 -10.85 7.30
N MET A 26 2.37 -10.50 7.02
CA MET A 26 3.20 -9.65 7.87
C MET A 26 3.30 -8.24 7.28
N GLY A 27 3.08 -7.21 8.07
CA GLY A 27 3.14 -5.82 7.58
C GLY A 27 3.84 -4.86 8.52
N ALA A 28 4.15 -3.69 7.98
CA ALA A 28 4.77 -2.58 8.71
C ALA A 28 3.93 -1.30 8.58
N LEU A 29 4.04 -0.43 9.58
CA LEU A 29 3.32 0.85 9.64
C LEU A 29 4.20 1.98 9.08
N VAL A 30 3.67 2.73 8.11
CA VAL A 30 4.30 3.93 7.55
C VAL A 30 3.70 5.15 8.25
N THR A 31 4.52 5.87 9.02
CA THR A 31 4.11 7.04 9.81
C THR A 31 4.84 8.33 9.43
N VAL A 32 5.87 8.24 8.59
CA VAL A 32 6.72 9.36 8.16
C VAL A 32 6.86 9.40 6.64
N ASN A 33 7.00 10.60 6.07
CA ASN A 33 7.27 10.83 4.66
C ASN A 33 8.74 11.21 4.45
N ASP A 34 9.65 10.26 4.70
CA ASP A 34 11.08 10.40 4.46
C ASP A 34 11.53 9.45 3.33
N PRO A 35 12.10 9.96 2.22
CA PRO A 35 12.43 9.13 1.06
C PRO A 35 13.34 7.93 1.36
N LEU A 36 14.33 8.08 2.24
CA LEU A 36 15.23 6.99 2.60
C LEU A 36 14.50 5.91 3.38
N THR A 37 13.72 6.32 4.38
CA THR A 37 12.90 5.42 5.19
C THR A 37 11.91 4.64 4.31
N LEU A 38 11.20 5.33 3.40
CA LEU A 38 10.28 4.69 2.46
C LEU A 38 10.98 3.67 1.56
N HIS A 39 12.17 3.98 1.06
CA HIS A 39 12.95 3.06 0.23
C HIS A 39 13.38 1.80 1.00
N VAL A 40 13.85 1.96 2.24
CA VAL A 40 14.19 0.82 3.10
C VAL A 40 12.96 -0.04 3.37
N MET A 41 11.82 0.58 3.71
CA MET A 41 10.56 -0.15 3.96
C MET A 41 10.06 -0.89 2.72
N ALA A 42 10.13 -0.26 1.54
CA ALA A 42 9.73 -0.85 0.26
C ALA A 42 10.50 -2.14 -0.08
N ASN A 43 11.72 -2.29 0.44
CA ASN A 43 12.60 -3.43 0.19
C ASN A 43 12.75 -4.38 1.40
N ALA A 44 12.05 -4.12 2.51
CA ALA A 44 12.19 -4.90 3.74
C ALA A 44 11.51 -6.29 3.69
N GLY A 45 10.76 -6.60 2.64
CA GLY A 45 10.16 -7.92 2.43
C GLY A 45 8.85 -8.18 3.18
N PHE A 46 8.15 -7.13 3.61
CA PHE A 46 6.80 -7.25 4.16
C PHE A 46 5.78 -7.66 3.09
N ASP A 47 4.67 -8.26 3.51
CA ASP A 47 3.54 -8.51 2.62
C ASP A 47 2.77 -7.22 2.32
N TYR A 48 2.71 -6.31 3.29
CA TYR A 48 2.07 -5.01 3.12
C TYR A 48 2.73 -3.89 3.92
N LEU A 49 2.54 -2.67 3.43
CA LEU A 49 2.88 -1.43 4.12
C LEU A 49 1.57 -0.65 4.37
N LEU A 50 1.29 -0.36 5.63
CA LEU A 50 0.09 0.38 6.05
C LEU A 50 0.43 1.86 6.20
N VAL A 51 -0.03 2.68 5.25
CA VAL A 51 0.05 4.14 5.35
C VAL A 51 -1.07 4.63 6.25
N ASP A 52 -0.71 5.23 7.37
CA ASP A 52 -1.66 5.67 8.38
C ASP A 52 -2.00 7.15 8.25
N THR A 53 -3.17 7.47 7.70
CA THR A 53 -3.65 8.86 7.65
C THR A 53 -4.53 9.23 8.85
N GLN A 54 -4.86 8.29 9.73
CA GLN A 54 -5.75 8.52 10.88
C GLN A 54 -5.02 9.06 12.11
N HIS A 55 -3.82 8.54 12.41
CA HIS A 55 -3.11 8.87 13.65
C HIS A 55 -1.68 9.39 13.43
N SER A 56 -1.19 9.40 12.20
CA SER A 56 0.10 10.00 11.87
C SER A 56 -0.07 11.42 11.33
N VAL A 57 1.04 12.13 11.10
CA VAL A 57 1.05 13.46 10.46
C VAL A 57 0.79 13.41 8.95
N ILE A 58 0.44 12.25 8.40
CA ILE A 58 0.26 12.01 6.97
C ILE A 58 -1.14 12.47 6.56
N GLY A 59 -1.19 13.57 5.81
CA GLY A 59 -2.40 14.06 5.16
C GLY A 59 -2.57 13.57 3.71
N THR A 60 -3.70 13.92 3.11
CA THR A 60 -3.99 13.63 1.69
C THR A 60 -2.97 14.27 0.73
N ASP A 61 -2.43 15.42 1.11
CA ASP A 61 -1.40 16.18 0.39
C ASP A 61 -0.05 15.44 0.31
N THR A 62 0.31 14.69 1.35
CA THR A 62 1.55 13.93 1.42
C THR A 62 1.39 12.47 0.98
N LEU A 63 0.16 11.94 1.01
CA LEU A 63 -0.14 10.55 0.67
C LEU A 63 0.33 10.18 -0.74
N PHE A 64 0.15 11.05 -1.73
CA PHE A 64 0.61 10.80 -3.10
C PHE A 64 2.14 10.63 -3.16
N SER A 65 2.88 11.49 -2.46
CA SER A 65 4.35 11.42 -2.39
C SER A 65 4.83 10.13 -1.72
N ILE A 66 4.14 9.68 -0.67
CA ILE A 66 4.44 8.41 0.01
C ILE A 66 4.20 7.23 -0.94
N ILE A 67 3.03 7.16 -1.59
CA ILE A 67 2.71 6.09 -2.54
C ILE A 67 3.74 6.04 -3.68
N LYS A 68 4.17 7.21 -4.18
CA LYS A 68 5.23 7.30 -5.18
C LYS A 68 6.59 6.83 -4.64
N GLY A 69 6.95 7.20 -3.41
CA GLY A 69 8.21 6.81 -2.78
C GLY A 69 8.32 5.31 -2.47
N LEU A 70 7.18 4.65 -2.27
CA LEU A 70 7.09 3.20 -2.13
C LEU A 70 7.16 2.45 -3.47
N ASN A 71 7.07 3.14 -4.62
CA ASN A 71 7.08 2.49 -5.94
C ASN A 71 8.50 2.51 -6.55
N PRO A 72 9.05 1.35 -7.01
CA PRO A 72 8.48 0.00 -6.93
C PRO A 72 8.69 -0.68 -5.57
N THR A 73 7.70 -1.46 -5.15
CA THR A 73 7.79 -2.39 -4.02
C THR A 73 7.04 -3.68 -4.37
N GLU A 74 7.47 -4.80 -3.79
CA GLU A 74 6.73 -6.06 -3.85
C GLU A 74 5.61 -6.16 -2.78
N SER A 75 5.61 -5.24 -1.81
CA SER A 75 4.59 -5.15 -0.76
C SER A 75 3.31 -4.51 -1.30
N GLU A 76 2.14 -4.95 -0.83
CA GLU A 76 0.90 -4.23 -1.11
C GLU A 76 0.84 -2.95 -0.26
N VAL A 77 0.44 -1.82 -0.86
CA VAL A 77 0.24 -0.56 -0.11
C VAL A 77 -1.22 -0.47 0.33
N ILE A 78 -1.44 -0.45 1.64
CA ILE A 78 -2.77 -0.31 2.25
C ILE A 78 -2.85 1.07 2.89
N VAL A 79 -3.94 1.80 2.67
CA VAL A 79 -4.17 3.10 3.32
C VAL A 79 -5.23 2.92 4.40
N ARG A 80 -4.88 3.27 5.65
CA ARG A 80 -5.88 3.47 6.70
C ARG A 80 -6.40 4.90 6.56
N VAL A 81 -7.65 5.02 6.13
CA VAL A 81 -8.38 6.29 6.04
C VAL A 81 -8.66 6.88 7.42
N ILE A 82 -8.84 8.20 7.47
CA ILE A 82 -9.07 8.96 8.71
C ILE A 82 -10.34 8.47 9.42
N TRP A 83 -11.44 8.33 8.67
CA TRP A 83 -12.73 7.86 9.17
C TRP A 83 -13.40 6.93 8.16
N ASN A 84 -14.37 6.14 8.62
CA ASN A 84 -15.23 5.32 7.77
C ASN A 84 -16.52 6.08 7.45
N ASP A 85 -16.37 7.20 6.75
CA ASP A 85 -17.45 8.02 6.24
C ASP A 85 -17.46 7.97 4.70
N ARG A 86 -18.62 8.31 4.13
CA ARG A 86 -18.69 8.59 2.70
C ARG A 86 -18.20 10.01 2.54
N ALA A 87 -17.00 10.16 1.96
CA ALA A 87 -16.42 11.44 1.58
C ALA A 87 -17.41 12.34 0.82
#